data_AF-I1BWI1-F1
#
_entry.id   AF-I1BWI1-F1
#
_cell.length_a   1.000
_cell.length_b   1.000
_cell.length_c   1.000
_cell.angle_alpha   90.00
_cell.angle_beta   90.00
_cell.angle_gamma   90.00
#
_symmetry.space_group_name_H-M   'P 1'
#
loop_
_entity.id
_entity.type
_entity.pdbx_description
1 polymer ?
#
loop_
_entity_poly.entity_id
_entity_poly.type
_entity_poly.pdbx_seq_one_letter_code
_entity_poly.pdbx_strand_id
1 'polypeptide(L)'
;MFTFKLTELYWYFRKTELRWCSFLTHCNYDYENFSFVLLLIFINVNYNQLLFYNTYNPLGNSTNESFVGIAKRALVKRLQGKKDEWNLFLPSIQYAMNCKYSRLHHSRPFVLMYNRQPNEFQDYSNTQSSIPNSSQQYAKALENKLDNMNNIVIPAIRNRIMTTQRIDNEYFTKKHRIVHQQFPTNSEVMIKNVNRNSKTDPRYEGPFVVHGVTKNGSYILTDKTGALLSRDVPTSHIKLISTDNVVNNRADQQQYDVQAIIQHKGNNTSNYKYLVRWKGYPPEYDTWEPASSFDDMSMIEQYWARRNVNNNIGKRKRSSHTNLPTKTNNLNKRSKTK
;
A
#
# COMPACT_ATOMS: atom_id res chain seq x y z
N MET A 1 -45.84 6.46 -12.54
CA MET A 1 -45.52 7.80 -11.98
C MET A 1 -45.61 7.71 -10.45
N PHE A 2 -44.58 7.18 -9.81
CA PHE A 2 -44.42 7.21 -8.35
C PHE A 2 -42.99 7.69 -8.06
N THR A 3 -42.86 8.99 -7.87
CA THR A 3 -41.63 9.66 -7.41
C THR A 3 -41.50 9.46 -5.91
N PHE A 4 -40.87 8.37 -5.49
CA PHE A 4 -40.42 8.22 -4.11
C PHE A 4 -39.24 9.17 -3.86
N LYS A 5 -39.42 10.10 -2.91
CA LYS A 5 -38.40 11.07 -2.49
C LYS A 5 -37.15 10.33 -1.97
N LEU A 6 -36.00 10.57 -2.61
CA LEU A 6 -34.68 10.03 -2.28
C LEU A 6 -34.25 10.22 -0.81
N THR A 7 -34.89 11.12 -0.06
CA THR A 7 -34.55 11.43 1.34
C THR A 7 -35.03 10.38 2.34
N GLU A 8 -36.12 9.66 2.04
CA GLU A 8 -36.69 8.62 2.92
C GLU A 8 -35.86 7.33 2.87
N LEU A 9 -35.28 6.98 1.71
CA LEU A 9 -34.38 5.83 1.55
C LEU A 9 -33.09 5.98 2.37
N TYR A 10 -32.54 7.20 2.47
CA TYR A 10 -31.32 7.45 3.24
C TYR A 10 -31.50 7.20 4.75
N TRP A 11 -32.68 7.52 5.29
CA TRP A 11 -33.02 7.23 6.68
C TRP A 11 -33.46 5.78 6.92
N TYR A 12 -34.11 5.14 5.94
CA TYR A 12 -34.46 3.72 6.00
C TYR A 12 -33.21 2.82 6.08
N PHE A 13 -32.16 3.13 5.31
CA PHE A 13 -30.92 2.35 5.28
C PHE A 13 -30.07 2.47 6.55
N ARG A 14 -30.06 3.63 7.23
CA ARG A 14 -29.32 3.81 8.49
C ARG A 14 -29.90 2.99 9.65
N LYS A 15 -31.21 2.70 9.61
CA LYS A 15 -31.91 1.90 10.63
C LYS A 15 -31.69 0.39 10.42
N THR A 16 -31.42 -0.04 9.18
CA THR A 16 -31.11 -1.45 8.86
C THR A 16 -29.65 -1.82 9.12
N GLU A 17 -28.69 -0.89 9.00
CA GLU A 17 -27.28 -1.15 9.35
C GLU A 17 -27.10 -1.65 10.79
N LEU A 18 -27.85 -1.08 11.75
CA LEU A 18 -27.78 -1.48 13.16
C LEU A 18 -28.40 -2.87 13.44
N ARG A 19 -29.35 -3.34 12.61
CA ARG A 19 -29.93 -4.68 12.74
C ARG A 19 -29.08 -5.75 12.06
N TRP A 20 -28.39 -5.42 10.96
CA TRP A 20 -27.51 -6.36 10.27
C TRP A 20 -26.17 -6.56 10.97
N CYS A 21 -25.63 -5.55 11.66
CA CYS A 21 -24.47 -5.73 12.53
C CYS A 21 -24.73 -6.76 13.66
N SER A 22 -25.98 -6.88 14.14
CA SER A 22 -26.32 -7.92 15.14
C SER A 22 -26.44 -9.32 14.51
N PHE A 23 -26.92 -9.44 13.27
CA PHE A 23 -27.00 -10.73 12.56
C PHE A 23 -25.61 -11.26 12.15
N LEU A 24 -24.68 -10.35 11.84
CA LEU A 24 -23.30 -10.67 11.48
C LEU A 24 -22.44 -11.14 12.67
N THR A 25 -22.92 -11.13 13.92
CA THR A 25 -22.15 -11.65 15.06
C THR A 25 -22.37 -13.14 15.34
N HIS A 26 -23.23 -13.83 14.57
CA HIS A 26 -23.59 -15.24 14.84
C HIS A 26 -23.27 -16.23 13.71
N CYS A 27 -22.56 -15.81 12.66
CA CYS A 27 -22.17 -16.71 11.56
C CYS A 27 -20.65 -16.81 11.44
N ASN A 28 -20.08 -17.88 11.98
CA ASN A 28 -18.65 -18.26 11.93
C ASN A 28 -18.21 -18.77 10.54
N TYR A 29 -18.57 -18.08 9.45
CA TYR A 29 -18.16 -18.43 8.08
C TYR A 29 -17.56 -17.22 7.36
N ASP A 30 -16.28 -17.34 6.99
CA ASP A 30 -15.48 -16.52 6.06
C ASP A 30 -16.05 -15.15 5.66
N TYR A 31 -15.96 -14.20 6.60
CA TYR A 31 -16.40 -12.80 6.43
C TYR A 31 -15.76 -12.08 5.23
N GLU A 32 -14.55 -12.47 4.81
CA GLU A 32 -13.85 -11.80 3.71
C GLU A 32 -14.48 -12.06 2.35
N ASN A 33 -14.94 -13.29 2.09
CA ASN A 33 -15.52 -13.66 0.81
C ASN A 33 -16.94 -13.09 0.64
N PHE A 34 -17.73 -13.05 1.71
CA PHE A 34 -19.10 -12.52 1.66
C PHE A 34 -19.13 -11.00 1.43
N SER A 35 -18.23 -10.26 2.07
CA SER A 35 -18.10 -8.81 1.92
C SER A 35 -17.74 -8.40 0.49
N PHE A 36 -16.82 -9.13 -0.13
CA PHE A 36 -16.35 -8.83 -1.49
C PHE A 36 -17.43 -9.09 -2.55
N VAL A 37 -18.20 -10.17 -2.41
CA VAL A 37 -19.31 -10.48 -3.32
C VAL A 37 -20.41 -9.41 -3.22
N LEU A 38 -20.77 -8.98 -2.00
CA LEU A 38 -21.76 -7.93 -1.79
C LEU A 38 -21.32 -6.59 -2.41
N LEU A 39 -20.03 -6.26 -2.28
CA LEU A 39 -19.44 -5.07 -2.89
C LEU A 39 -19.53 -5.10 -4.42
N LEU A 40 -19.23 -6.24 -5.05
CA LEU A 40 -19.33 -6.40 -6.51
C LEU A 40 -20.78 -6.26 -7.00
N ILE A 41 -21.75 -6.81 -6.27
CA ILE A 41 -23.17 -6.66 -6.60
C ILE A 41 -23.57 -5.18 -6.54
N PHE A 42 -23.18 -4.47 -5.47
CA PHE A 42 -23.50 -3.05 -5.32
C PHE A 42 -22.93 -2.19 -6.45
N ILE A 43 -21.71 -2.48 -6.90
CA ILE A 43 -21.05 -1.74 -7.97
C ILE A 43 -21.72 -1.98 -9.32
N ASN A 44 -22.05 -3.24 -9.63
CA ASN A 44 -22.74 -3.61 -10.86
C ASN A 44 -24.13 -2.98 -10.95
N VAL A 45 -24.86 -2.90 -9.83
CA VAL A 45 -26.19 -2.25 -9.77
C VAL A 45 -26.10 -0.75 -10.05
N ASN A 46 -25.00 -0.10 -9.66
CA ASN A 46 -24.80 1.34 -9.86
C ASN A 46 -24.07 1.68 -11.17
N TYR A 47 -23.81 0.70 -12.05
CA TYR A 47 -23.04 0.88 -13.29
C TYR A 47 -21.67 1.56 -13.09
N ASN A 48 -21.05 1.35 -11.92
CA ASN A 48 -19.75 1.92 -11.61
C ASN A 48 -18.65 0.98 -12.09
N GLN A 49 -17.58 1.53 -12.67
CA GLN A 49 -16.40 0.75 -13.02
C GLN A 49 -15.47 0.65 -11.81
N LEU A 50 -15.08 -0.57 -11.44
CA LEU A 50 -14.06 -0.80 -10.43
C LEU A 50 -12.68 -0.97 -11.08
N LEU A 51 -11.71 -0.22 -10.56
CA LEU A 51 -10.32 -0.24 -11.02
C LEU A 51 -9.43 -0.71 -9.88
N PHE A 52 -8.61 -1.73 -10.15
CA PHE A 52 -7.62 -2.22 -9.21
C PHE A 52 -6.24 -1.65 -9.55
N TYR A 53 -5.49 -1.30 -8.51
CA TYR A 53 -4.08 -0.95 -8.62
C TYR A 53 -3.21 -2.19 -8.49
N ASN A 54 -1.97 -2.11 -8.97
CA ASN A 54 -0.99 -3.18 -8.77
C ASN A 54 -0.86 -3.51 -7.29
N THR A 55 -0.84 -4.81 -7.00
CA THR A 55 -0.70 -5.30 -5.64
C THR A 55 0.57 -4.77 -4.99
N TYR A 56 0.48 -4.45 -3.69
CA TYR A 56 1.59 -3.96 -2.88
C TYR A 56 2.25 -2.67 -3.38
N ASN A 57 1.57 -1.89 -4.24
CA ASN A 57 2.04 -0.60 -4.71
C ASN A 57 1.21 0.55 -4.10
N PRO A 58 1.59 1.10 -2.93
CA PRO A 58 0.83 2.17 -2.29
C PRO A 58 0.81 3.47 -3.14
N LEU A 59 1.71 3.61 -4.11
CA LEU A 59 1.72 4.79 -5.00
C LEU A 59 0.47 4.87 -5.87
N GLY A 60 -0.18 3.74 -6.18
CA GLY A 60 -1.42 3.69 -6.95
C GLY A 60 -2.55 4.49 -6.30
N ASN A 61 -2.61 4.53 -4.96
CA ASN A 61 -3.63 5.26 -4.20
C ASN A 61 -3.04 6.45 -3.41
N SER A 62 -1.90 6.99 -3.88
CA SER A 62 -1.12 8.00 -3.15
C SER A 62 -1.88 9.27 -2.79
N THR A 63 -2.83 9.69 -3.64
CA THR A 63 -3.69 10.85 -3.36
C THR A 63 -4.50 10.63 -2.10
N ASN A 64 -5.20 9.49 -2.00
CA ASN A 64 -6.04 9.19 -0.84
C ASN A 64 -5.19 9.02 0.42
N GLU A 65 -4.05 8.33 0.34
CA GLU A 65 -3.10 8.20 1.45
C GLU A 65 -2.66 9.56 2.00
N SER A 66 -2.38 10.52 1.11
CA SER A 66 -2.04 11.89 1.51
C SER A 66 -3.19 12.58 2.26
N PHE A 67 -4.43 12.45 1.76
CA PHE A 67 -5.62 13.01 2.41
C PHE A 67 -5.92 12.36 3.77
N VAL A 68 -5.79 11.03 3.89
CA VAL A 68 -5.89 10.32 5.17
C VAL A 68 -4.85 10.84 6.16
N GLY A 69 -3.61 11.04 5.70
CA GLY A 69 -2.55 11.64 6.52
C GLY A 69 -2.90 13.07 6.99
N ILE A 70 -3.53 13.89 6.14
CA ILE A 70 -3.99 15.23 6.51
C ILE A 70 -5.09 15.15 7.58
N ALA A 71 -6.10 14.31 7.35
CA ALA A 71 -7.23 14.14 8.27
C ALA A 71 -6.75 13.68 9.65
N LYS A 72 -5.88 12.65 9.69
CA LYS A 72 -5.30 12.13 10.95
C LYS A 72 -4.51 13.18 11.70
N ARG A 73 -3.67 13.97 11.02
CA ARG A 73 -2.92 15.06 11.67
C ARG A 73 -3.83 16.15 12.24
N ALA A 74 -4.88 16.53 11.51
CA ALA A 74 -5.85 17.51 11.98
C ALA A 74 -6.61 16.99 13.21
N LEU A 75 -7.02 15.73 13.16
CA LEU A 75 -7.72 15.04 14.24
C LEU A 75 -6.88 14.95 15.51
N VAL A 76 -5.64 14.46 15.42
CA VAL A 76 -4.74 14.35 16.57
C VAL A 76 -4.50 15.70 17.24
N LYS A 77 -4.37 16.77 16.44
CA LYS A 77 -4.23 18.14 16.97
C LYS A 77 -5.48 18.61 17.71
N ARG A 78 -6.66 18.28 17.17
CA ARG A 78 -7.94 18.69 17.76
C ARG A 78 -8.28 17.92 19.03
N LEU A 79 -7.89 16.65 19.09
CA LEU A 79 -8.14 15.76 20.22
C LEU A 79 -7.33 16.12 21.49
N GLN A 80 -6.23 16.88 21.36
CA GLN A 80 -5.41 17.34 22.49
C GLN A 80 -5.04 16.24 23.51
N GLY A 81 -4.93 14.99 23.06
CA GLY A 81 -4.61 13.82 23.90
C GLY A 81 -5.81 12.92 24.26
N LYS A 82 -7.05 13.40 24.16
CA LYS A 82 -8.26 12.58 24.39
C LYS A 82 -8.64 11.81 23.12
N LYS A 83 -8.47 10.49 23.11
CA LYS A 83 -8.61 9.68 21.88
C LYS A 83 -10.05 9.24 21.58
N ASP A 84 -10.91 9.22 22.58
CA ASP A 84 -12.20 8.53 22.49
C ASP A 84 -13.27 9.33 21.72
N GLU A 85 -13.12 10.66 21.66
CA GLU A 85 -14.11 11.59 21.09
C GLU A 85 -13.76 12.08 19.68
N TRP A 86 -13.09 11.25 18.89
CA TRP A 86 -12.67 11.63 17.54
C TRP A 86 -13.86 11.89 16.59
N ASN A 87 -14.97 11.21 16.82
CA ASN A 87 -16.21 11.30 16.03
C ASN A 87 -16.82 12.71 16.04
N LEU A 88 -16.73 13.44 17.17
CA LEU A 88 -17.27 14.80 17.29
C LEU A 88 -16.56 15.79 16.36
N PHE A 89 -15.28 15.57 16.11
CA PHE A 89 -14.45 16.49 15.33
C PHE A 89 -14.40 16.15 13.84
N LEU A 90 -14.81 14.95 13.44
CA LEU A 90 -14.71 14.49 12.05
C LEU A 90 -15.42 15.45 11.06
N PRO A 91 -16.67 15.91 11.29
CA PRO A 91 -17.33 16.83 10.36
C PRO A 91 -16.61 18.18 10.26
N SER A 92 -16.13 18.70 11.40
CA SER A 92 -15.39 19.96 11.44
C SER A 92 -14.08 19.89 10.66
N ILE A 93 -13.38 18.74 10.74
CA ILE A 93 -12.13 18.49 10.02
C ILE A 93 -12.39 18.33 8.53
N GLN A 94 -13.43 17.58 8.14
CA GLN A 94 -13.83 17.45 6.75
C GLN A 94 -14.13 18.82 6.13
N TYR A 95 -14.89 19.66 6.83
CA TYR A 95 -15.17 21.02 6.39
C TYR A 95 -13.89 21.86 6.24
N ALA A 96 -13.01 21.83 7.24
CA ALA A 96 -11.74 22.54 7.20
C ALA A 96 -10.83 22.06 6.05
N MET A 97 -10.81 20.76 5.76
CA MET A 97 -10.07 20.19 4.63
C MET A 97 -10.61 20.69 3.29
N ASN A 98 -11.94 20.76 3.13
CA ASN A 98 -12.58 21.25 1.91
C ASN A 98 -12.39 22.76 1.70
N CYS A 99 -12.25 23.53 2.79
CA CYS A 99 -12.02 24.98 2.74
C CYS A 99 -10.54 25.37 2.65
N LYS A 100 -9.62 24.40 2.78
CA LYS A 100 -8.18 24.67 2.71
C LYS A 100 -7.72 24.90 1.27
N TYR A 101 -6.84 25.87 1.07
CA TYR A 101 -6.16 26.04 -0.22
C TYR A 101 -5.25 24.86 -0.53
N SER A 102 -5.47 24.25 -1.70
CA SER A 102 -4.59 23.21 -2.24
C SER A 102 -3.36 23.85 -2.90
N ARG A 103 -2.17 23.27 -2.68
CA ARG A 103 -0.93 23.71 -3.35
C ARG A 103 -1.05 23.55 -4.87
N LEU A 104 -1.70 22.49 -5.33
CA LEU A 104 -1.70 22.08 -6.75
C LEU A 104 -2.30 23.15 -7.68
N HIS A 105 -3.36 23.82 -7.23
CA HIS A 105 -4.11 24.77 -8.03
C HIS A 105 -4.43 26.07 -7.28
N HIS A 106 -3.90 26.26 -6.07
CA HIS A 106 -4.08 27.45 -5.24
C HIS A 106 -5.55 27.88 -5.06
N SER A 107 -6.47 26.91 -5.03
CA SER A 107 -7.89 27.12 -4.77
C SER A 107 -8.39 26.10 -3.74
N ARG A 108 -9.63 26.26 -3.28
CA ARG A 108 -10.26 25.40 -2.27
C ARG A 108 -11.09 24.31 -2.97
N PRO A 109 -10.97 23.02 -2.58
CA PRO A 109 -11.81 21.95 -3.15
C PRO A 109 -13.31 22.26 -3.12
N PHE A 110 -13.79 22.87 -2.03
CA PHE A 110 -15.19 23.29 -1.89
C PHE A 110 -15.62 24.25 -3.02
N VAL A 111 -14.79 25.25 -3.30
CA VAL A 111 -15.11 26.29 -4.30
C VAL A 111 -15.11 25.69 -5.70
N LEU A 112 -14.19 24.78 -6.00
CA LEU A 112 -14.14 24.10 -7.29
C LEU A 112 -15.33 23.15 -7.50
N MET A 113 -15.77 22.46 -6.44
CA MET A 113 -16.88 21.52 -6.53
C MET A 113 -18.24 22.23 -6.62
N TYR A 114 -18.46 23.27 -5.81
CA TYR A 114 -19.77 23.92 -5.69
C TYR A 114 -19.87 25.25 -6.42
N ASN A 115 -18.79 25.71 -7.07
CA ASN A 115 -18.71 27.01 -7.73
C ASN A 115 -19.20 28.17 -6.84
N ARG A 116 -18.93 28.10 -5.53
CA ARG A 116 -19.35 29.12 -4.55
C ARG A 116 -18.39 29.14 -3.37
N GLN A 117 -18.35 30.28 -2.68
CA GLN A 117 -17.59 30.37 -1.44
C GLN A 117 -18.30 29.58 -0.32
N PRO A 118 -17.53 28.93 0.57
CA PRO A 118 -18.08 28.37 1.79
C PRO A 118 -18.65 29.49 2.65
N ASN A 119 -19.70 29.18 3.40
CA ASN A 119 -20.28 30.14 4.34
C ASN A 119 -19.32 30.33 5.52
N GLU A 120 -19.22 31.56 6.01
CA GLU A 120 -18.43 31.87 7.18
C GLU A 120 -19.20 31.46 8.45
N PHE A 121 -18.49 31.27 9.56
CA PHE A 121 -19.10 30.96 10.85
C PHE A 121 -19.60 32.25 11.51
N GLN A 122 -20.58 32.90 10.90
CA GLN A 122 -21.20 34.14 11.36
C GLN A 122 -22.72 34.02 11.37
N ASP A 123 -23.38 34.94 12.08
CA ASP A 123 -24.84 35.02 12.06
C ASP A 123 -25.33 35.67 10.76
N TYR A 124 -26.30 35.02 10.10
CA TYR A 124 -26.90 35.46 8.84
C TYR A 124 -28.36 35.89 9.00
N SER A 125 -28.89 35.90 10.23
CA SER A 125 -30.29 36.25 10.54
C SER A 125 -30.75 37.57 9.90
N ASN A 126 -29.88 38.58 9.89
CA ASN A 126 -30.19 39.92 9.38
C ASN A 126 -29.67 40.20 7.96
N THR A 127 -29.15 39.18 7.25
CA THR A 127 -28.61 39.37 5.90
C THR A 127 -29.71 39.32 4.84
N GLN A 128 -29.77 40.35 3.99
CA GLN A 128 -30.65 40.34 2.83
C GLN A 128 -30.16 39.33 1.79
N SER A 129 -31.08 38.51 1.27
CA SER A 129 -30.77 37.56 0.21
C SER A 129 -30.36 38.29 -1.07
N SER A 130 -29.20 37.93 -1.63
CA SER A 130 -28.72 38.42 -2.93
C SER A 130 -29.39 37.71 -4.12
N ILE A 131 -30.29 36.77 -3.88
CA ILE A 131 -30.92 35.97 -4.92
C ILE A 131 -31.98 36.82 -5.64
N PRO A 132 -31.96 36.93 -6.99
CA PRO A 132 -33.00 37.62 -7.75
C PRO A 132 -34.38 37.02 -7.46
N ASN A 133 -35.38 37.87 -7.20
CA ASN A 133 -36.76 37.43 -6.93
C ASN A 133 -37.44 36.79 -8.16
N SER A 134 -36.92 37.06 -9.37
CA SER A 134 -37.42 36.46 -10.61
C SER A 134 -36.68 35.15 -10.93
N SER A 135 -37.44 34.06 -11.05
CA SER A 135 -36.93 32.72 -11.38
C SER A 135 -36.16 32.69 -12.70
N GLN A 136 -36.60 33.45 -13.70
CA GLN A 136 -35.95 33.53 -15.02
C GLN A 136 -34.59 34.25 -14.94
N GLN A 137 -34.49 35.33 -14.15
CA GLN A 137 -33.23 36.05 -13.94
C GLN A 137 -32.22 35.19 -13.17
N TYR A 138 -32.70 34.43 -12.18
CA TYR A 138 -31.87 33.47 -11.44
C TYR A 138 -31.31 32.37 -12.34
N ALA A 139 -32.16 31.78 -13.21
CA ALA A 139 -31.73 30.75 -14.15
C ALA A 139 -30.64 31.27 -15.09
N LYS A 140 -30.83 32.46 -15.68
CA LYS A 140 -29.85 33.10 -16.57
C LYS A 140 -28.53 33.42 -15.84
N ALA A 141 -28.60 33.89 -14.59
CA ALA A 141 -27.42 34.15 -13.78
C ALA A 141 -26.64 32.85 -13.45
N LEU A 142 -27.35 31.75 -13.20
CA LEU A 142 -26.74 30.44 -12.97
C LEU A 142 -26.06 29.92 -14.24
N GLU A 143 -26.71 30.03 -15.39
CA GLU A 143 -26.15 29.62 -16.69
C GLU A 143 -24.87 30.39 -17.02
N ASN A 144 -24.90 31.72 -16.93
CA ASN A 144 -23.71 32.57 -17.10
C ASN A 144 -22.57 32.16 -16.15
N LYS A 145 -22.91 31.76 -14.92
CA LYS A 145 -21.92 31.33 -13.93
C LYS A 145 -21.32 29.97 -14.25
N LEU A 146 -22.11 29.05 -14.81
CA LEU A 146 -21.63 27.76 -15.31
C LEU A 146 -20.74 27.94 -16.54
N ASP A 147 -21.13 28.82 -17.46
CA ASP A 147 -20.32 29.15 -18.63
C ASP A 147 -18.98 29.76 -18.24
N ASN A 148 -18.98 30.72 -17.30
CA ASN A 148 -17.75 31.29 -16.75
C ASN A 148 -16.88 30.21 -16.09
N MET A 149 -17.47 29.26 -15.37
CA MET A 149 -16.73 28.16 -14.73
C MET A 149 -16.09 27.24 -15.78
N ASN A 150 -16.86 26.82 -16.79
CA ASN A 150 -16.41 25.88 -17.80
C ASN A 150 -15.39 26.49 -18.76
N ASN A 151 -15.58 27.75 -19.16
CA ASN A 151 -14.76 28.38 -20.19
C ASN A 151 -13.53 29.10 -19.62
N ILE A 152 -13.60 29.58 -18.37
CA ILE A 152 -12.53 30.40 -17.78
C ILE A 152 -11.86 29.66 -16.62
N VAL A 153 -12.64 29.29 -15.59
CA VAL A 153 -12.07 28.79 -14.33
C VAL A 153 -11.45 27.41 -14.48
N ILE A 154 -12.17 26.44 -15.06
CA ILE A 154 -11.69 25.06 -15.21
C ILE A 154 -10.42 25.01 -16.08
N PRO A 155 -10.35 25.68 -17.25
CA PRO A 155 -9.13 25.72 -18.04
C PRO A 155 -7.96 26.39 -17.30
N ALA A 156 -8.21 27.50 -16.60
CA ALA A 156 -7.16 28.16 -15.81
C ALA A 156 -6.62 27.27 -14.68
N ILE A 157 -7.51 26.54 -13.98
CA ILE A 157 -7.13 25.58 -12.94
C ILE A 157 -6.37 24.41 -13.55
N ARG A 158 -6.81 23.86 -14.69
CA ARG A 158 -6.12 22.79 -15.41
C ARG A 158 -4.70 23.20 -15.78
N ASN A 159 -4.53 24.39 -16.36
CA ASN A 159 -3.21 24.93 -16.72
C ASN A 159 -2.30 25.02 -15.49
N ARG A 160 -2.83 25.49 -14.36
CA ARG A 160 -2.08 25.58 -13.10
C ARG A 160 -1.70 24.21 -12.51
N ILE A 161 -2.59 23.22 -12.62
CA ILE A 161 -2.31 21.84 -12.23
C ILE A 161 -1.15 21.30 -13.08
N MET A 162 -1.22 21.49 -14.40
CA MET A 162 -0.20 21.02 -15.33
C MET A 162 1.16 21.67 -15.09
N THR A 163 1.20 22.99 -14.83
CA THR A 163 2.47 23.68 -14.54
C THR A 163 3.07 23.19 -13.22
N THR A 164 2.27 23.05 -12.17
CA THR A 164 2.74 22.56 -10.87
C THR A 164 3.25 21.12 -10.97
N GLN A 165 2.51 20.24 -11.66
CA GLN A 165 2.93 18.86 -11.89
C GLN A 165 4.22 18.78 -12.72
N ARG A 166 4.37 19.65 -13.73
CA ARG A 166 5.60 19.72 -14.52
C ARG A 166 6.81 20.10 -13.66
N ILE A 167 6.67 21.14 -12.84
CA ILE A 167 7.73 21.58 -11.92
C ILE A 167 8.08 20.47 -10.92
N ASP A 168 7.08 19.82 -10.33
CA ASP A 168 7.29 18.72 -9.41
C ASP A 168 7.98 17.52 -10.09
N ASN A 169 7.60 17.21 -11.34
CA ASN A 169 8.22 16.16 -12.13
C ASN A 169 9.68 16.49 -12.47
N GLU A 170 9.97 17.72 -12.91
CA GLU A 170 11.34 18.19 -13.16
C GLU A 170 12.22 18.14 -11.90
N TYR A 171 11.67 18.47 -10.74
CA TYR A 171 12.36 18.29 -9.47
C TYR A 171 12.59 16.81 -9.15
N PHE A 172 11.58 15.97 -9.39
CA PHE A 172 11.66 14.54 -9.14
C PHE A 172 12.71 13.86 -10.02
N THR A 173 12.75 14.18 -11.32
CA THR A 173 13.69 13.62 -12.31
C THR A 173 15.14 14.00 -11.99
N LYS A 174 15.38 15.22 -11.48
CA LYS A 174 16.72 15.65 -11.03
C LYS A 174 17.21 14.87 -9.82
N LYS A 175 16.30 14.50 -8.91
CA LYS A 175 16.64 13.86 -7.63
C LYS A 175 16.66 12.33 -7.70
N HIS A 176 15.95 11.74 -8.64
CA HIS A 176 15.79 10.29 -8.75
C HIS A 176 16.31 9.78 -10.08
N ARG A 177 17.01 8.64 -10.05
CA ARG A 177 17.42 7.93 -11.27
C ARG A 177 16.20 7.28 -11.90
N ILE A 178 15.70 7.86 -13.00
CA ILE A 178 14.58 7.32 -13.76
C ILE A 178 15.08 6.32 -14.79
N VAL A 179 14.41 5.17 -14.84
CA VAL A 179 14.63 4.15 -15.87
C VAL A 179 13.73 4.51 -17.07
N HIS A 180 14.33 5.01 -18.14
CA HIS A 180 13.59 5.43 -19.35
C HIS A 180 13.34 4.28 -20.32
N GLN A 181 14.27 3.32 -20.38
CA GLN A 181 14.18 2.16 -21.26
C GLN A 181 13.57 0.99 -20.49
N GLN A 182 12.59 0.34 -21.10
CA GLN A 182 12.02 -0.87 -20.53
C GLN A 182 13.04 -2.01 -20.55
N PHE A 183 12.95 -2.92 -19.58
CA PHE A 183 13.78 -4.11 -19.56
C PHE A 183 13.38 -5.01 -20.74
N PRO A 184 14.35 -5.50 -21.54
CA PRO A 184 14.03 -6.38 -22.65
C PRO A 184 13.41 -7.68 -22.14
N THR A 185 12.61 -8.33 -22.99
CA THR A 185 12.10 -9.67 -22.71
C THR A 185 13.25 -10.65 -22.48
N ASN A 186 13.00 -11.66 -21.65
CA ASN A 186 13.98 -12.64 -21.16
C ASN A 186 15.12 -12.10 -20.28
N SER A 187 15.07 -10.84 -19.87
CA SER A 187 16.01 -10.33 -18.86
C SER A 187 15.75 -10.96 -17.49
N GLU A 188 16.81 -11.15 -16.71
CA GLU A 188 16.70 -11.62 -15.33
C GLU A 188 16.58 -10.46 -14.35
N VAL A 189 15.61 -10.58 -13.45
CA VAL A 189 15.27 -9.53 -12.50
C VAL A 189 14.96 -10.11 -11.13
N MET A 190 15.25 -9.35 -10.08
CA MET A 190 14.75 -9.65 -8.73
C MET A 190 13.57 -8.75 -8.41
N ILE A 191 12.65 -9.24 -7.58
CA ILE A 191 11.49 -8.48 -7.12
C ILE A 191 11.71 -8.09 -5.66
N LYS A 192 11.28 -6.90 -5.25
CA LYS A 192 11.31 -6.47 -3.85
C LYS A 192 10.45 -7.39 -2.98
N ASN A 193 11.03 -7.94 -1.92
CA ASN A 193 10.31 -8.73 -0.93
C ASN A 193 9.35 -7.84 -0.14
N VAL A 194 8.05 -8.12 -0.22
CA VAL A 194 7.02 -7.40 0.54
C VAL A 194 6.69 -8.08 1.86
N ASN A 195 6.88 -9.39 1.95
CA ASN A 195 6.58 -10.22 3.12
C ASN A 195 7.75 -10.30 4.11
N ARG A 196 8.64 -9.31 4.05
CA ARG A 196 9.83 -9.22 4.88
C ARG A 196 9.43 -8.96 6.33
N ASN A 197 9.66 -9.92 7.22
CA ASN A 197 9.28 -9.86 8.63
C ASN A 197 10.49 -9.58 9.54
N SER A 198 11.66 -10.11 9.20
CA SER A 198 12.90 -9.93 9.95
C SER A 198 13.86 -8.97 9.25
N LYS A 199 14.81 -8.44 10.04
CA LYS A 199 15.92 -7.65 9.52
C LYS A 199 16.90 -8.50 8.69
N THR A 200 17.00 -9.80 8.99
CA THR A 200 17.87 -10.77 8.30
C THR A 200 17.31 -11.22 6.96
N ASP A 201 16.00 -11.13 6.78
CA ASP A 201 15.32 -11.55 5.55
C ASP A 201 15.82 -10.77 4.33
N PRO A 202 15.96 -11.44 3.17
CA PRO A 202 16.44 -10.83 1.95
C PRO A 202 15.48 -9.72 1.50
N ARG A 203 16.08 -8.60 1.05
CA ARG A 203 15.31 -7.44 0.59
C ARG A 203 14.66 -7.67 -0.78
N TYR A 204 15.24 -8.55 -1.58
CA TYR A 204 14.78 -8.90 -2.91
C TYR A 204 14.69 -10.43 -3.00
N GLU A 205 13.70 -10.91 -3.73
CA GLU A 205 13.40 -12.32 -4.01
C GLU A 205 13.66 -12.63 -5.48
N GLY A 206 13.95 -13.90 -5.74
CA GLY A 206 14.18 -14.43 -7.08
C GLY A 206 15.60 -14.20 -7.59
N PRO A 207 15.95 -14.92 -8.64
CA PRO A 207 15.81 -14.37 -9.98
C PRO A 207 14.52 -14.81 -10.66
N PHE A 208 13.86 -13.87 -11.32
CA PHE A 208 12.69 -14.04 -12.18
C PHE A 208 13.06 -13.62 -13.60
N VAL A 209 12.30 -14.11 -14.59
CA VAL A 209 12.52 -13.76 -16.00
C VAL A 209 11.39 -12.85 -16.49
N VAL A 210 11.74 -11.81 -17.24
CA VAL A 210 10.75 -10.92 -17.86
C VAL A 210 10.09 -11.63 -19.03
N HIS A 211 8.82 -12.00 -18.89
CA HIS A 211 8.03 -12.58 -19.97
C HIS A 211 7.50 -11.50 -20.92
N GLY A 212 7.02 -10.39 -20.37
CA GLY A 212 6.46 -9.30 -21.17
C GLY A 212 6.10 -8.07 -20.36
N VAL A 213 5.58 -7.06 -21.05
CA VAL A 213 5.17 -5.78 -20.47
C VAL A 213 3.71 -5.50 -20.83
N THR A 214 2.92 -5.12 -19.82
CA THR A 214 1.53 -4.70 -19.99
C THR A 214 1.43 -3.31 -20.63
N LYS A 215 0.24 -2.94 -21.12
CA LYS A 215 -0.02 -1.58 -21.67
C LYS A 215 0.32 -0.45 -20.69
N ASN A 216 0.23 -0.72 -19.39
CA ASN A 216 0.47 0.25 -18.33
C ASN A 216 1.94 0.26 -17.85
N GLY A 217 2.85 -0.46 -18.53
CA GLY A 217 4.27 -0.48 -18.20
C GLY A 217 4.65 -1.34 -16.98
N SER A 218 3.74 -2.20 -16.52
CA SER A 218 4.04 -3.22 -15.50
C SER A 218 4.53 -4.50 -16.16
N TYR A 219 5.41 -5.24 -15.50
CA TYR A 219 6.04 -6.43 -16.04
C TYR A 219 5.32 -7.69 -15.59
N ILE A 220 5.17 -8.62 -16.55
CA ILE A 220 4.74 -9.98 -16.34
C ILE A 220 6.01 -10.81 -16.20
N LEU A 221 6.14 -11.50 -15.07
CA LEU A 221 7.34 -12.24 -14.72
C LEU A 221 7.03 -13.73 -14.66
N THR A 222 7.99 -14.56 -15.07
CA THR A 222 7.96 -16.01 -14.88
C THR A 222 9.00 -16.42 -13.86
N ASP A 223 8.66 -17.43 -13.07
CA ASP A 223 9.60 -18.10 -12.17
C ASP A 223 10.57 -18.99 -12.96
N LYS A 224 11.58 -19.54 -12.27
CA LYS A 224 12.55 -20.50 -12.84
C LYS A 224 11.87 -21.72 -13.49
N THR A 225 10.71 -22.11 -12.98
CA THR A 225 9.89 -23.23 -13.50
C THR A 225 9.15 -22.89 -14.80
N GLY A 226 9.19 -21.62 -15.25
CA GLY A 226 8.41 -21.13 -16.38
C GLY A 226 6.95 -20.77 -16.03
N ALA A 227 6.52 -20.98 -14.78
CA ALA A 227 5.20 -20.55 -14.33
C ALA A 227 5.10 -19.03 -14.25
N LEU A 228 3.98 -18.47 -14.71
CA LEU A 228 3.70 -17.04 -14.60
C LEU A 228 3.43 -16.66 -13.14
N LEU A 229 4.01 -15.54 -12.70
CA LEU A 229 3.69 -14.96 -11.41
C LEU A 229 2.23 -14.50 -11.40
N SER A 230 1.53 -14.69 -10.29
CA SER A 230 0.10 -14.37 -10.16
C SER A 230 -0.23 -12.88 -10.28
N ARG A 231 0.77 -12.00 -10.23
CA ARG A 231 0.62 -10.54 -10.22
C ARG A 231 1.55 -9.86 -11.20
N ASP A 232 1.09 -8.74 -11.74
CA ASP A 232 1.91 -7.81 -12.48
C ASP A 232 2.75 -6.96 -11.53
N VAL A 233 4.03 -6.77 -11.88
CA VAL A 233 5.00 -6.09 -11.01
C VAL A 233 5.42 -4.75 -11.62
N PRO A 234 5.29 -3.62 -10.89
CA PRO A 234 5.72 -2.32 -11.39
C PRO A 234 7.25 -2.21 -11.41
N THR A 235 7.79 -1.37 -12.31
CA THR A 235 9.24 -1.11 -12.45
C THR A 235 9.93 -0.75 -11.12
N SER A 236 9.24 -0.04 -10.22
CA SER A 236 9.77 0.37 -8.92
C SER A 236 10.08 -0.80 -7.97
N HIS A 237 9.52 -1.98 -8.23
CA HIS A 237 9.75 -3.19 -7.42
C HIS A 237 10.77 -4.14 -8.05
N ILE A 238 11.28 -3.82 -9.24
CA ILE A 238 12.12 -4.71 -10.03
C ILE A 238 13.55 -4.20 -10.00
N LYS A 239 14.50 -5.12 -9.86
CA LYS A 239 15.92 -4.85 -10.01
C LYS A 239 16.51 -5.77 -11.08
N LEU A 240 17.03 -5.16 -12.14
CA LEU A 240 17.72 -5.88 -13.21
C LEU A 240 18.99 -6.55 -12.67
N ILE A 241 19.16 -7.83 -13.01
CA ILE A 241 20.36 -8.62 -12.73
C ILE A 241 21.21 -8.67 -13.99
N SER A 242 20.64 -9.19 -15.08
CA SER A 242 21.31 -9.35 -16.37
C SER A 242 20.31 -9.15 -17.52
N THR A 243 20.83 -8.60 -18.62
CA THR A 243 20.10 -8.45 -19.90
C THR A 243 20.39 -9.60 -20.86
N ASP A 244 21.43 -10.37 -20.60
CA ASP A 244 21.85 -11.45 -21.47
C ASP A 244 20.87 -12.60 -21.34
N ASN A 245 20.46 -13.18 -22.48
CA ASN A 245 19.68 -14.41 -22.52
C ASN A 245 20.51 -15.56 -21.93
N VAL A 246 20.63 -15.64 -20.59
CA VAL A 246 21.34 -16.74 -19.89
C VAL A 246 20.61 -18.08 -20.04
N VAL A 247 19.48 -18.09 -20.75
CA VAL A 247 18.77 -19.32 -21.17
C VAL A 247 19.74 -20.34 -21.80
N ASN A 248 20.81 -19.90 -22.46
CA ASN A 248 21.76 -20.81 -23.11
C ASN A 248 22.88 -21.37 -22.19
N ASN A 249 23.15 -20.79 -21.01
CA ASN A 249 24.23 -21.24 -20.11
C ASN A 249 23.74 -21.95 -18.83
N ARG A 250 22.42 -22.03 -18.60
CA ARG A 250 21.85 -22.71 -17.43
C ARG A 250 21.55 -24.20 -17.63
N ALA A 251 21.51 -24.67 -18.88
CA ALA A 251 21.27 -26.09 -19.17
C ALA A 251 22.33 -27.01 -18.54
N ASP A 252 23.52 -26.49 -18.25
CA ASP A 252 24.63 -27.25 -17.65
C ASP A 252 24.63 -27.26 -16.11
N GLN A 253 23.80 -26.45 -15.45
CA GLN A 253 23.68 -26.43 -13.98
C GLN A 253 22.45 -27.21 -13.55
N GLN A 254 22.63 -28.52 -13.29
CA GLN A 254 21.58 -29.37 -12.74
C GLN A 254 21.14 -28.86 -11.36
N GLN A 255 19.90 -28.37 -11.27
CA GLN A 255 19.27 -27.97 -10.01
C GLN A 255 18.32 -29.06 -9.55
N TYR A 256 18.31 -29.35 -8.25
CA TYR A 256 17.50 -30.38 -7.64
C TYR A 256 16.72 -29.83 -6.44
N ASP A 257 15.48 -30.27 -6.27
CA ASP A 257 14.66 -29.90 -5.12
C ASP A 257 15.18 -30.55 -3.84
N VAL A 258 15.43 -29.75 -2.81
CA VAL A 258 15.82 -30.23 -1.48
C VAL A 258 14.59 -30.69 -0.70
N GLN A 259 14.59 -31.92 -0.20
CA GLN A 259 13.56 -32.42 0.71
C GLN A 259 13.85 -32.03 2.16
N ALA A 260 15.08 -32.25 2.63
CA ALA A 260 15.50 -31.91 3.99
C ALA A 260 17.03 -31.89 4.13
N ILE A 261 17.54 -31.15 5.10
CA ILE A 261 18.93 -31.28 5.55
C ILE A 261 18.97 -32.28 6.72
N ILE A 262 19.79 -33.32 6.58
CA ILE A 262 19.87 -34.42 7.54
C ILE A 262 20.96 -34.14 8.58
N GLN A 263 22.15 -33.73 8.12
CA GLN A 263 23.32 -33.50 8.97
C GLN A 263 24.13 -32.28 8.51
N HIS A 264 25.02 -31.80 9.37
CA HIS A 264 26.04 -30.80 9.03
C HIS A 264 27.42 -31.28 9.52
N LYS A 265 28.49 -30.85 8.85
CA LYS A 265 29.88 -31.05 9.28
C LYS A 265 30.67 -29.76 9.16
N GLY A 266 31.59 -29.52 10.09
CA GLY A 266 32.42 -28.31 10.16
C GLY A 266 32.39 -27.68 11.56
N ASN A 267 33.44 -26.94 11.93
CA ASN A 267 33.57 -26.36 13.27
C ASN A 267 33.07 -24.90 13.34
N ASN A 268 33.06 -24.18 12.21
CA ASN A 268 32.72 -22.76 12.13
C ASN A 268 31.68 -22.50 11.03
N THR A 269 30.88 -21.44 11.20
CA THR A 269 29.79 -21.03 10.29
C THR A 269 30.20 -20.93 8.82
N SER A 270 31.44 -20.50 8.56
CA SER A 270 31.97 -20.36 7.19
C SER A 270 32.33 -21.69 6.52
N ASN A 271 32.48 -22.78 7.28
CA ASN A 271 32.95 -24.08 6.79
C ASN A 271 31.88 -25.18 6.92
N TYR A 272 30.64 -24.82 7.23
CA TYR A 272 29.56 -25.81 7.29
C TYR A 272 29.27 -26.37 5.90
N LYS A 273 29.31 -27.69 5.81
CA LYS A 273 28.69 -28.47 4.73
C LYS A 273 27.47 -29.18 5.29
N TYR A 274 26.40 -29.24 4.51
CA TYR A 274 25.12 -29.84 4.87
C TYR A 274 24.89 -31.09 4.03
N LEU A 275 24.48 -32.19 4.68
CA LEU A 275 24.06 -33.41 4.00
C LEU A 275 22.61 -33.24 3.55
N VAL A 276 22.42 -33.16 2.24
CA VAL A 276 21.14 -32.84 1.60
C VAL A 276 20.43 -34.13 1.20
N ARG A 277 19.18 -34.30 1.66
CA ARG A 277 18.24 -35.27 1.10
C ARG A 277 17.52 -34.64 -0.08
N TRP A 278 17.71 -35.21 -1.26
CA TRP A 278 17.06 -34.75 -2.48
C TRP A 278 15.65 -35.32 -2.61
N LYS A 279 14.71 -34.50 -3.05
CA LYS A 279 13.31 -34.90 -3.21
C LYS A 279 13.18 -35.90 -4.36
N GLY A 280 12.59 -37.06 -4.08
CA GLY A 280 12.39 -38.12 -5.08
C GLY A 280 13.58 -39.06 -5.28
N TYR A 281 14.68 -38.87 -4.55
CA TYR A 281 15.84 -39.77 -4.59
C TYR A 281 16.00 -40.53 -3.26
N PRO A 282 16.48 -41.79 -3.31
CA PRO A 282 16.77 -42.54 -2.10
C PRO A 282 17.99 -41.97 -1.35
N PRO A 283 18.17 -42.31 -0.06
CA PRO A 283 19.26 -41.81 0.78
C PRO A 283 20.68 -42.01 0.23
N GLU A 284 20.84 -42.96 -0.69
CA GLU A 284 22.12 -43.28 -1.34
C GLU A 284 22.68 -42.12 -2.18
N TYR A 285 21.81 -41.21 -2.62
CA TYR A 285 22.19 -40.02 -3.39
C TYR A 285 22.38 -38.79 -2.52
N ASP A 286 22.37 -38.91 -1.18
CA ASP A 286 22.57 -37.77 -0.29
C ASP A 286 24.00 -37.20 -0.44
N THR A 287 24.12 -35.92 -0.80
CA THR A 287 25.43 -35.26 -1.01
C THR A 287 25.71 -34.15 0.00
N TRP A 288 27.00 -33.83 0.17
CA TRP A 288 27.47 -32.80 1.11
C TRP A 288 27.66 -31.46 0.38
N GLU A 289 26.70 -30.56 0.53
CA GLU A 289 26.71 -29.26 -0.15
C GLU A 289 27.12 -28.12 0.78
N PRO A 290 27.93 -27.14 0.30
CA PRO A 290 28.22 -25.93 1.06
C PRO A 290 27.00 -25.01 1.13
N ALA A 291 26.95 -24.10 2.11
CA ALA A 291 25.86 -23.13 2.24
C ALA A 291 25.64 -22.26 0.98
N SER A 292 26.70 -22.01 0.20
CA SER A 292 26.64 -21.24 -1.06
C SER A 292 25.96 -21.97 -2.22
N SER A 293 25.73 -23.28 -2.11
CA SER A 293 25.03 -24.07 -3.13
C SER A 293 23.51 -23.94 -3.04
N PHE A 294 22.98 -23.44 -1.91
CA PHE A 294 21.55 -23.28 -1.70
C PHE A 294 21.07 -21.94 -2.25
N ASP A 295 20.00 -21.97 -3.06
CA ASP A 295 19.31 -20.77 -3.53
C ASP A 295 18.54 -20.05 -2.41
N ASP A 296 18.02 -20.81 -1.43
CA ASP A 296 17.26 -20.32 -0.29
C ASP A 296 17.82 -20.87 1.02
N MET A 297 18.09 -19.97 1.96
CA MET A 297 18.63 -20.29 3.29
C MET A 297 17.56 -20.86 4.23
N SER A 298 16.27 -20.80 3.87
CA SER A 298 15.17 -21.28 4.70
C SER A 298 15.35 -22.74 5.14
N MET A 299 15.90 -23.61 4.29
CA MET A 299 16.16 -25.02 4.63
C MET A 299 17.22 -25.17 5.72
N ILE A 300 18.27 -24.35 5.68
CA ILE A 300 19.32 -24.31 6.70
C ILE A 300 18.77 -23.74 8.01
N GLU A 301 17.97 -22.67 7.94
CA GLU A 301 17.32 -22.09 9.12
C GLU A 301 16.38 -23.08 9.81
N GLN A 302 15.54 -23.79 9.04
CA GLN A 302 14.66 -24.84 9.56
C GLN A 302 15.45 -25.96 10.24
N TYR A 303 16.56 -26.38 9.65
CA TYR A 303 17.45 -27.38 10.22
C TYR A 303 18.01 -26.97 11.60
N TRP A 304 18.57 -25.76 11.70
CA TRP A 304 19.11 -25.25 12.96
C TRP A 304 18.01 -24.97 14.00
N ALA A 305 16.85 -24.48 13.58
CA ALA A 305 15.70 -24.26 14.46
C ALA A 305 15.27 -25.57 15.14
N ARG A 306 15.11 -26.67 14.37
CA ARG A 306 14.76 -27.99 14.91
C ARG A 306 15.81 -28.52 15.90
N ARG A 307 17.09 -28.30 15.62
CA ARG A 307 18.18 -28.75 16.49
C ARG A 307 18.30 -27.95 17.79
N ASN A 308 18.03 -26.64 17.74
CA ASN A 308 18.05 -25.77 18.91
C ASN A 308 16.91 -26.05 19.90
N VAL A 309 15.74 -26.49 19.41
CA VAL A 309 14.63 -26.97 20.27
C VAL A 309 15.10 -28.15 21.13
N ASN A 310 15.81 -29.12 20.55
CA ASN A 310 16.32 -30.28 21.26
C ASN A 310 17.41 -29.93 22.30
N ASN A 311 18.22 -28.90 22.05
CA ASN A 311 19.24 -28.44 23.00
C ASN A 311 18.64 -27.68 24.21
N ASN A 312 17.47 -27.05 24.07
CA ASN A 312 16.83 -26.30 25.15
C ASN A 312 16.03 -27.19 26.13
N ILE A 313 15.65 -28.40 25.73
CA ILE A 313 15.02 -29.38 26.64
C ILE A 313 16.00 -29.83 27.74
N GLY A 314 17.31 -29.89 27.43
CA GLY A 314 18.36 -30.24 28.40
C GLY A 314 18.82 -29.11 29.33
N LYS A 315 18.50 -27.84 29.04
CA LYS A 315 19.00 -26.67 29.82
C LYS A 315 17.98 -26.06 30.78
N ARG A 316 16.77 -26.62 30.89
CA ARG A 316 15.70 -26.12 31.77
C ARG A 316 15.85 -26.45 33.27
N LYS A 317 17.03 -26.88 33.72
CA LYS A 317 17.41 -26.92 35.14
C LYS A 317 18.71 -26.15 35.36
N ARG A 318 18.62 -24.83 35.58
CA ARG A 318 19.39 -24.11 36.62
C ARG A 318 19.00 -22.62 36.71
N SER A 319 18.40 -22.33 37.86
CA SER A 319 18.36 -21.08 38.63
C SER A 319 17.82 -19.79 38.00
N SER A 320 16.63 -19.45 38.50
CA SER A 320 16.21 -18.10 38.90
C SER A 320 17.33 -17.27 39.53
N HIS A 321 17.60 -16.09 38.97
CA HIS A 321 17.86 -14.87 39.73
C HIS A 321 17.23 -13.70 38.96
N THR A 322 16.18 -13.15 39.56
CA THR A 322 15.50 -11.92 39.15
C THR A 322 16.45 -10.73 39.32
N ASN A 323 16.85 -10.09 38.22
CA ASN A 323 17.40 -8.74 38.29
C ASN A 323 16.35 -7.77 37.75
N LEU A 324 15.82 -6.93 38.64
CA LEU A 324 14.97 -5.79 38.29
C LEU A 324 15.76 -4.81 37.41
N PRO A 325 15.13 -4.16 36.42
CA PRO A 325 15.78 -3.14 35.61
C PRO A 325 15.93 -1.83 36.40
N THR A 326 17.17 -1.43 36.69
CA THR A 326 17.52 -0.12 37.20
C THR A 326 17.43 0.94 36.09
N LYS A 327 16.71 2.02 36.38
CA LYS A 327 16.41 3.14 35.48
C LYS A 327 17.62 4.08 35.36
N THR A 328 18.27 4.15 34.21
CA THR A 328 19.31 5.15 33.92
C THR A 328 18.70 6.38 33.24
N ASN A 329 18.63 7.49 33.98
CA ASN A 329 18.27 8.81 33.47
C ASN A 329 19.50 9.44 32.78
N ASN A 330 19.49 9.55 31.45
CA ASN A 330 20.45 10.40 30.74
C ASN A 330 19.78 11.71 30.29
N LEU A 331 19.96 12.74 31.12
CA LEU A 331 19.69 14.15 30.79
C LEU A 331 20.91 14.72 30.04
N ASN A 332 20.82 14.82 28.71
CA ASN A 332 21.81 15.54 27.92
C ASN A 332 21.62 17.06 28.07
N LYS A 333 22.54 17.71 28.80
CA LYS A 333 22.74 19.15 28.82
C LYS A 333 23.23 19.63 27.44
N ARG A 334 22.46 20.49 26.78
CA ARG A 334 22.91 21.32 25.65
C ARG A 334 23.65 22.54 26.19
N SER A 335 24.95 22.65 25.89
CA SER A 335 25.74 23.87 26.07
C SER A 335 25.33 24.93 25.03
N LYS A 336 24.93 26.11 25.48
CA LYS A 336 24.91 27.33 24.67
C LYS A 336 26.30 27.96 24.76
N THR A 337 27.00 28.06 23.65
CA THR A 337 28.12 29.00 23.50
C THR A 337 27.57 30.39 23.18
N LYS A 338 28.22 31.38 23.77
CA LYS A 338 27.92 32.83 23.73
C LYS A 338 28.13 33.41 22.34
#